data_AF-R9LKW8-F1
#
_entry.id   AF-R9LKW8-F1
#
_cell.length_a   1.000
_cell.length_b   1.000
_cell.length_c   1.000
_cell.angle_alpha   90.00
_cell.angle_beta   90.00
_cell.angle_gamma   90.00
#
_symmetry.space_group_name_H-M   'P 1'
#
loop_
_entity.id
_entity.type
_entity.pdbx_description
1 polymer ?
#
loop_
_entity_poly.entity_id
_entity_poly.type
_entity_poly.pdbx_seq_one_letter_code
_entity_poly.pdbx_strand_id
1 'polypeptide(L)'
;MLEGGNIKLSGTVSNINGKSAKNLLDLILEGEKFDEAVYDQMIKDRKISRRLKASKTKLIEDMNGVLSPVQIKMIRELRKHIDESEKHIRELDQDINDAMSDPEKEGAKRLTQIPGIGEDSAKIIISVIGVDMSWFPMDRGISQKKSDRGSGSFIIKQRQRKVRSKVI
;
A
#
# COMPACT_ATOMS: atom_id res chain seq x y z
N MET A 1 13.59 -19.01 6.00
CA MET A 1 14.89 -18.74 5.34
C MET A 1 15.84 -18.01 6.28
N LEU A 2 15.47 -16.84 6.80
CA LEU A 2 16.31 -16.07 7.73
C LEU A 2 16.60 -16.83 9.05
N GLU A 3 15.58 -17.40 9.68
CA GLU A 3 15.77 -18.15 10.94
C GLU A 3 16.66 -19.39 10.77
N GLY A 4 16.61 -20.04 9.60
CA GLY A 4 17.49 -21.16 9.27
C GLY A 4 18.97 -20.74 9.12
N GLY A 5 19.23 -19.46 8.91
CA GLY A 5 20.57 -18.85 8.96
C GLY A 5 20.91 -18.23 10.31
N ASN A 6 20.13 -18.50 11.37
CA ASN A 6 20.23 -17.86 12.69
C ASN A 6 20.06 -16.33 12.66
N ILE A 7 19.24 -15.80 11.74
CA ILE A 7 18.87 -14.39 11.69
C ILE A 7 17.43 -14.21 12.22
N LYS A 8 17.25 -13.44 13.29
CA LYS A 8 15.98 -13.36 14.06
C LYS A 8 15.25 -12.01 13.94
N LEU A 9 15.13 -11.51 12.71
CA LEU A 9 14.59 -10.17 12.43
C LEU A 9 13.21 -9.89 13.06
N SER A 10 12.27 -10.85 13.01
CA SER A 10 10.89 -10.71 13.51
C SER A 10 10.80 -10.49 15.04
N GLY A 11 11.70 -11.11 15.79
CA GLY A 11 11.82 -10.94 17.24
C GLY A 11 12.48 -9.62 17.63
N THR A 12 13.25 -9.04 16.72
CA THR A 12 14.04 -7.83 16.98
C THR A 12 13.32 -6.54 16.63
N VAL A 13 12.59 -6.51 15.51
CA VAL A 13 11.90 -5.30 15.04
C VAL A 13 10.46 -5.21 15.54
N SER A 14 9.99 -3.99 15.78
CA SER A 14 8.61 -3.73 16.22
C SER A 14 7.59 -3.96 15.10
N ASN A 15 7.96 -3.64 13.85
CA ASN A 15 7.15 -3.85 12.66
C ASN A 15 8.01 -4.47 11.55
N ILE A 16 7.65 -5.67 11.09
CA ILE A 16 8.37 -6.43 10.06
C ILE A 16 8.24 -5.82 8.65
N ASN A 17 7.15 -5.09 8.39
CA ASN A 17 6.93 -4.38 7.13
C ASN A 17 7.47 -2.94 7.20
N GLY A 18 8.04 -2.54 8.33
CA GLY A 18 8.51 -1.18 8.57
C GLY A 18 9.89 -0.89 7.97
N LYS A 19 10.22 0.40 7.89
CA LYS A 19 11.51 0.90 7.36
C LYS A 19 12.73 0.28 8.04
N SER A 20 12.70 0.12 9.37
CA SER A 20 13.83 -0.47 10.10
C SER A 20 14.11 -1.91 9.67
N ALA A 21 13.05 -2.72 9.48
CA ALA A 21 13.19 -4.10 9.06
C ALA A 21 13.71 -4.21 7.62
N LYS A 22 13.19 -3.40 6.70
CA LYS A 22 13.68 -3.33 5.31
C LYS A 22 15.17 -2.97 5.25
N ASN A 23 15.60 -1.95 5.98
CA ASN A 23 17.00 -1.51 6.00
C ASN A 23 17.95 -2.53 6.66
N LEU A 24 17.53 -3.18 7.73
CA LEU A 24 18.31 -4.26 8.35
C LEU A 24 18.44 -5.46 7.43
N LEU A 25 17.37 -5.79 6.68
CA LEU A 25 17.41 -6.85 5.67
C LEU A 25 18.34 -6.49 4.51
N ASP A 26 18.37 -5.23 4.05
CA ASP A 26 19.31 -4.79 3.01
C ASP A 26 20.75 -5.04 3.41
N LEU A 27 21.11 -4.65 4.64
CA LEU A 27 22.44 -4.86 5.17
C LEU A 27 22.86 -6.34 5.15
N ILE A 28 21.95 -7.25 5.57
CA ILE A 28 22.19 -8.69 5.50
C ILE A 28 22.44 -9.13 4.05
N LEU A 29 21.65 -8.62 3.11
CA LEU A 29 21.74 -9.00 1.70
C LEU A 29 22.99 -8.42 1.02
N GLU A 30 23.52 -7.31 1.50
CA GLU A 30 24.80 -6.72 1.07
C GLU A 30 25.99 -7.54 1.58
N GLY A 31 25.78 -8.37 2.61
CA GLY A 31 26.83 -9.19 3.22
C GLY A 31 27.72 -8.41 4.18
N GLU A 32 27.28 -7.23 4.60
CA GLU A 32 28.01 -6.40 5.55
C GLU A 32 27.84 -6.96 6.98
N LYS A 33 28.94 -6.93 7.75
CA LYS A 33 28.89 -7.30 9.16
C LYS A 33 28.14 -6.22 9.94
N PHE A 34 27.19 -6.62 10.77
CA PHE A 34 26.44 -5.70 11.59
C PHE A 34 27.06 -5.60 12.99
N ASP A 35 27.86 -4.57 13.23
CA ASP A 35 28.50 -4.33 14.52
C ASP A 35 27.95 -3.08 15.25
N GLU A 36 28.54 -2.76 16.39
CA GLU A 36 28.17 -1.62 17.21
C GLU A 36 28.33 -0.28 16.48
N ALA A 37 29.36 -0.13 15.65
CA ALA A 37 29.60 1.08 14.87
C ALA A 37 28.55 1.25 13.77
N VAL A 38 28.23 0.17 13.05
CA VAL A 38 27.17 0.16 12.03
C VAL A 38 25.81 0.46 12.67
N TYR A 39 25.51 -0.13 13.83
CA TYR A 39 24.27 0.18 14.57
C TYR A 39 24.16 1.67 14.89
N ASP A 40 25.21 2.26 15.49
CA ASP A 40 25.18 3.67 15.90
C ASP A 40 25.05 4.60 14.68
N GLN A 41 25.71 4.24 13.57
CA GLN A 41 25.59 4.95 12.30
C GLN A 41 24.17 4.86 11.73
N MET A 42 23.55 3.68 11.71
CA MET A 42 22.17 3.50 11.22
C MET A 42 21.14 4.26 12.07
N ILE A 43 21.36 4.38 13.38
CA ILE A 43 20.54 5.22 14.27
C ILE A 43 20.73 6.70 13.94
N LYS A 44 21.97 7.15 13.73
CA LYS A 44 22.32 8.53 13.38
C LYS A 44 21.67 8.94 12.05
N ASP A 45 21.73 8.06 11.05
CA ASP A 45 21.15 8.24 9.71
C ASP A 45 19.63 8.02 9.68
N ARG A 46 19.00 7.69 10.81
CA ARG A 46 17.55 7.39 10.92
C ARG A 46 17.12 6.28 9.95
N LYS A 47 18.01 5.31 9.70
CA LYS A 47 17.71 4.07 8.97
C LYS A 47 16.95 3.08 9.86
N ILE A 48 17.30 3.01 11.14
CA ILE A 48 16.59 2.20 12.14
C ILE A 48 16.05 3.07 13.29
N SER A 49 14.95 2.63 13.89
CA SER A 49 14.32 3.30 15.03
C SER A 49 15.07 3.03 16.33
N ARG A 50 14.96 3.95 17.31
CA ARG A 50 15.38 3.69 18.70
C ARG A 50 14.39 2.79 19.48
N ARG A 51 13.17 2.62 18.96
CA ARG A 51 12.09 1.85 19.60
C ARG A 51 11.96 0.44 19.01
N LEU A 52 13.08 -0.27 18.90
CA LEU A 52 13.10 -1.70 18.52
C LEU A 52 12.71 -2.56 19.73
N LYS A 53 12.34 -3.83 19.49
CA LYS A 53 11.97 -4.76 20.56
C LYS A 53 13.18 -5.25 21.33
N ALA A 54 14.30 -5.45 20.65
CA ALA A 54 15.54 -5.95 21.26
C ALA A 54 16.46 -4.82 21.72
N SER A 55 17.32 -5.12 22.69
CA SER A 55 18.46 -4.28 23.03
C SER A 55 19.47 -4.22 21.89
N LYS A 56 20.36 -3.22 21.91
CA LYS A 56 21.47 -3.08 20.94
C LYS A 56 22.29 -4.37 20.83
N THR A 57 22.71 -4.93 21.96
CA THR A 57 23.52 -6.17 22.02
C THR A 57 22.79 -7.35 21.37
N LYS A 58 21.53 -7.57 21.73
CA LYS A 58 20.72 -8.65 21.19
C LYS A 58 20.43 -8.48 19.70
N LEU A 59 20.16 -7.25 19.24
CA LEU A 59 20.01 -6.96 17.81
C LEU A 59 21.29 -7.29 17.05
N ILE A 60 22.47 -6.95 17.58
CA ILE A 60 23.75 -7.29 16.94
C ILE A 60 23.91 -8.81 16.82
N GLU A 61 23.60 -9.56 17.87
CA GLU A 61 23.63 -11.03 17.85
C GLU A 61 22.61 -11.62 16.86
N ASP A 62 21.35 -11.16 16.91
CA ASP A 62 20.24 -11.66 16.09
C ASP A 62 20.43 -11.38 14.58
N MET A 63 21.33 -10.45 14.21
CA MET A 63 21.57 -10.03 12.83
C MET A 63 22.80 -10.67 12.19
N ASN A 64 23.75 -11.17 12.98
CA ASN A 64 25.00 -11.78 12.50
C ASN A 64 24.86 -13.30 12.27
N GLY A 65 23.86 -13.69 11.48
CA GLY A 65 23.69 -15.06 11.02
C GLY A 65 24.42 -15.34 9.70
N VAL A 66 24.27 -16.57 9.18
CA VAL A 66 24.90 -17.01 7.93
C VAL A 66 23.83 -17.43 6.93
N LEU A 67 23.87 -16.85 5.73
CA LEU A 67 23.02 -17.25 4.62
C LEU A 67 23.86 -17.79 3.47
N SER A 68 23.38 -18.86 2.83
CA SER A 68 24.02 -19.37 1.62
C SER A 68 23.81 -18.40 0.44
N PRO A 69 24.69 -18.42 -0.57
CA PRO A 69 24.51 -17.60 -1.77
C PRO A 69 23.14 -17.81 -2.46
N VAL A 70 22.64 -19.05 -2.43
CA VAL A 70 21.32 -19.39 -2.98
C VAL A 70 20.20 -18.75 -2.14
N GLN A 71 20.29 -18.77 -0.82
CA GLN A 71 19.32 -18.10 0.06
C GLN A 71 19.30 -16.59 -0.16
N ILE A 72 20.46 -15.95 -0.26
CA ILE A 72 20.56 -14.51 -0.56
C ILE A 72 19.89 -14.20 -1.90
N LYS A 73 20.18 -14.98 -2.95
CA LYS A 73 19.54 -14.82 -4.27
C LYS A 73 18.02 -14.93 -4.17
N MET A 74 17.50 -15.96 -3.50
CA MET A 74 16.05 -16.14 -3.32
C MET A 74 15.39 -14.97 -2.59
N ILE A 75 16.01 -14.46 -1.52
CA ILE A 75 15.44 -13.32 -0.77
C ILE A 75 15.43 -12.06 -1.64
N ARG A 76 16.47 -11.82 -2.45
CA ARG A 76 16.51 -10.69 -3.39
C ARG A 76 15.39 -10.76 -4.42
N GLU A 77 15.12 -11.92 -5.00
CA GLU A 77 14.01 -12.10 -5.96
C GLU A 77 12.64 -11.88 -5.29
N LEU A 78 12.42 -12.45 -4.10
CA LEU A 78 11.18 -12.23 -3.35
C LEU A 78 10.97 -10.75 -3.02
N ARG A 79 12.05 -10.06 -2.64
CA ARG A 79 11.99 -8.63 -2.35
C ARG A 79 11.65 -7.82 -3.60
N LYS A 80 12.27 -8.13 -4.73
CA LYS A 80 11.94 -7.49 -6.02
C LYS A 80 10.46 -7.65 -6.37
N HIS A 81 9.88 -8.82 -6.17
CA HIS A 81 8.45 -9.04 -6.41
C HIS A 81 7.54 -8.24 -5.47
N ILE A 82 7.95 -8.06 -4.22
CA ILE A 82 7.23 -7.17 -3.28
C ILE A 82 7.27 -5.74 -3.80
N ASP A 83 8.44 -5.25 -4.20
CA ASP A 83 8.62 -3.88 -4.70
C ASP A 83 7.83 -3.66 -6.01
N GLU A 84 7.82 -4.65 -6.91
CA GLU A 84 6.98 -4.65 -8.13
C GLU A 84 5.49 -4.58 -7.80
N SER A 85 5.04 -5.35 -6.81
CA SER A 85 3.64 -5.35 -6.37
C SER A 85 3.26 -4.02 -5.72
N GLU A 86 4.11 -3.46 -4.85
CA GLU A 86 3.92 -2.13 -4.26
C GLU A 86 3.85 -1.04 -5.34
N LYS A 87 4.66 -1.16 -6.40
CA LYS A 87 4.62 -0.25 -7.55
C LYS A 87 3.28 -0.32 -8.27
N HIS A 88 2.82 -1.52 -8.63
CA HIS A 88 1.55 -1.69 -9.35
C HIS A 88 0.36 -1.19 -8.53
N ILE A 89 0.35 -1.40 -7.21
CA ILE A 89 -0.68 -0.85 -6.32
C ILE A 89 -0.73 0.68 -6.45
N ARG A 90 0.42 1.36 -6.34
CA ARG A 90 0.47 2.83 -6.44
C ARG A 90 0.03 3.35 -7.82
N GLU A 91 0.44 2.68 -8.89
CA GLU A 91 0.05 3.04 -10.25
C GLU A 91 -1.47 2.91 -10.42
N LEU A 92 -2.06 1.82 -9.95
CA LEU A 92 -3.52 1.61 -10.01
C LEU A 92 -4.28 2.59 -9.11
N ASP A 93 -3.78 2.89 -7.91
CA ASP A 93 -4.39 3.90 -7.04
C ASP A 93 -4.39 5.29 -7.69
N GLN A 94 -3.30 5.62 -8.40
CA GLN A 94 -3.20 6.86 -9.15
C GLN A 94 -4.17 6.87 -10.34
N ASP A 95 -4.22 5.79 -11.13
CA ASP A 95 -5.15 5.66 -12.25
C ASP A 95 -6.61 5.78 -11.79
N ILE A 96 -6.95 5.21 -10.62
CA ILE A 96 -8.28 5.38 -10.01
C ILE A 96 -8.54 6.85 -9.68
N ASN A 97 -7.60 7.52 -9.01
CA ASN A 97 -7.77 8.93 -8.65
C ASN A 97 -7.88 9.84 -9.89
N ASP A 98 -7.15 9.53 -10.97
CA ASP A 98 -7.17 10.30 -12.21
C ASP A 98 -8.45 10.05 -13.01
N ALA A 99 -9.01 8.84 -12.93
CA ALA A 99 -10.28 8.50 -13.56
C ALA A 99 -11.50 9.13 -12.86
N MET A 100 -11.41 9.45 -11.57
CA MET A 100 -12.49 10.09 -10.81
C MET A 100 -12.68 11.56 -11.22
N SER A 101 -13.94 11.93 -11.48
CA SER A 101 -14.36 13.30 -11.69
C SER A 101 -14.31 14.14 -10.40
N ASP A 102 -14.27 15.46 -10.52
CA ASP A 102 -14.24 16.36 -9.35
C ASP A 102 -15.41 16.15 -8.38
N PRO A 103 -16.66 15.94 -8.85
CA PRO A 103 -17.78 15.61 -7.96
C PRO A 103 -17.58 14.29 -7.20
N GLU A 104 -17.01 13.27 -7.86
CA GLU A 104 -16.75 11.96 -7.24
C GLU A 104 -15.66 12.07 -6.16
N LYS A 105 -14.62 12.87 -6.42
CA LYS A 105 -13.56 13.16 -5.43
C LYS A 105 -14.12 13.87 -4.21
N GLU A 106 -14.96 14.87 -4.41
CA GLU A 106 -15.63 15.60 -3.32
C GLU A 106 -16.60 14.68 -2.55
N GLY A 107 -17.35 13.84 -3.26
CA GLY A 107 -18.22 12.81 -2.66
C GLY A 107 -17.45 11.85 -1.77
N ALA A 108 -16.33 11.29 -2.27
CA ALA A 108 -15.47 10.39 -1.50
C ALA A 108 -14.89 11.10 -0.26
N LYS A 109 -14.42 12.34 -0.41
CA LYS A 109 -13.91 13.13 0.72
C LYS A 109 -14.97 13.36 1.80
N ARG A 110 -16.24 13.60 1.42
CA ARG A 110 -17.33 13.70 2.41
C ARG A 110 -17.58 12.39 3.14
N LEU A 111 -17.55 11.26 2.43
CA LEU A 111 -17.71 9.94 3.05
C LEU A 111 -16.62 9.64 4.08
N THR A 112 -15.38 10.09 3.87
CA THR A 112 -14.31 9.91 4.87
C THR A 112 -14.51 10.66 6.20
N GLN A 113 -15.47 11.60 6.26
CA GLN A 113 -15.84 12.26 7.52
C GLN A 113 -16.68 11.35 8.42
N ILE A 114 -17.25 10.28 7.87
CA ILE A 114 -18.02 9.28 8.61
C ILE A 114 -17.02 8.37 9.34
N PRO A 115 -17.09 8.26 10.69
CA PRO A 115 -16.22 7.38 11.44
C PRO A 115 -16.29 5.94 10.93
N GLY A 116 -15.13 5.33 10.66
CA GLY A 116 -15.03 3.96 10.13
C GLY A 116 -14.99 3.85 8.60
N ILE A 117 -15.15 4.95 7.85
CA ILE A 117 -14.98 4.96 6.39
C ILE A 117 -13.60 5.54 6.03
N GLY A 118 -12.71 4.67 5.54
CA GLY A 118 -11.41 5.07 4.98
C GLY A 118 -11.52 5.57 3.54
N GLU A 119 -10.45 6.18 3.04
CA GLU A 119 -10.39 6.73 1.67
C GLU A 119 -10.72 5.70 0.59
N ASP A 120 -10.11 4.51 0.65
CA ASP A 120 -10.35 3.47 -0.35
C ASP A 120 -11.81 2.98 -0.31
N SER A 121 -12.35 2.81 0.90
CA SER A 121 -13.77 2.46 1.08
C SER A 121 -14.69 3.54 0.51
N ALA A 122 -14.38 4.82 0.72
CA ALA A 122 -15.15 5.92 0.16
C ALA A 122 -15.12 5.92 -1.38
N LYS A 123 -13.95 5.71 -1.99
CA LYS A 123 -13.81 5.60 -3.46
C LYS A 123 -14.59 4.41 -4.01
N ILE A 124 -14.55 3.26 -3.33
CA ILE A 124 -15.34 2.07 -3.69
C ILE A 124 -16.84 2.35 -3.61
N ILE A 125 -17.30 3.03 -2.54
CA ILE A 125 -18.72 3.39 -2.41
C ILE A 125 -19.14 4.27 -3.59
N ILE A 126 -18.38 5.33 -3.88
CA ILE A 126 -18.67 6.24 -5.00
C ILE A 126 -18.63 5.54 -6.34
N SER A 127 -17.71 4.61 -6.58
CA SER A 127 -17.65 3.87 -7.85
C SER A 127 -18.85 2.96 -8.08
N VAL A 128 -19.49 2.49 -7.00
CA VAL A 128 -20.68 1.63 -7.07
C VAL A 128 -21.96 2.46 -7.21
N ILE A 129 -22.13 3.50 -6.39
CA ILE A 129 -23.41 4.24 -6.31
C ILE A 129 -23.42 5.51 -7.17
N GLY A 130 -22.25 6.02 -7.59
CA GLY A 130 -22.09 7.33 -8.21
C GLY A 130 -22.29 8.49 -7.22
N VAL A 131 -22.40 9.70 -7.76
CA VAL A 131 -22.68 10.93 -6.98
C VAL A 131 -24.11 11.43 -7.14
N ASP A 132 -24.89 10.83 -8.03
CA ASP A 132 -26.28 11.20 -8.28
C ASP A 132 -27.20 10.56 -7.24
N MET A 133 -27.69 11.38 -6.30
CA MET A 133 -28.59 10.96 -5.24
C MET A 133 -30.08 11.19 -5.59
N SER A 134 -30.41 11.55 -6.84
CA SER A 134 -31.80 11.84 -7.26
C SER A 134 -32.76 10.66 -7.11
N TRP A 135 -32.21 9.44 -7.11
CA TRP A 135 -32.95 8.18 -6.94
C TRP A 135 -33.32 7.88 -5.49
N PHE A 136 -32.64 8.50 -4.53
CA PHE A 136 -32.97 8.37 -3.11
C PHE A 136 -33.99 9.44 -2.75
N PRO A 137 -35.23 9.06 -2.36
CA PRO A 137 -36.20 10.03 -1.89
C PRO A 137 -35.66 10.65 -0.61
N MET A 138 -35.15 11.89 -0.72
CA MET A 138 -34.86 12.70 0.46
C MET A 138 -36.17 12.90 1.20
N ASP A 139 -36.26 12.32 2.39
CA ASP A 139 -37.42 12.51 3.24
C ASP A 139 -37.58 14.01 3.47
N ARG A 140 -38.81 14.51 3.31
CA ARG A 140 -39.13 15.95 3.13
C ARG A 140 -38.78 16.85 4.33
N GLY A 141 -38.13 16.32 5.36
CA GLY A 141 -37.57 17.06 6.49
C GLY A 141 -36.17 17.64 6.26
N ILE A 142 -35.44 17.25 5.20
CA ILE A 142 -34.05 17.67 5.00
C ILE A 142 -33.85 18.24 3.58
N SER A 143 -34.06 19.56 3.46
CA SER A 143 -33.68 20.45 2.34
C SER A 143 -34.62 20.60 1.12
N GLN A 144 -35.22 21.79 0.98
CA GLN A 144 -35.80 22.34 -0.26
C GLN A 144 -34.71 22.44 -1.35
N LYS A 145 -34.93 22.41 -2.67
CA LYS A 145 -36.04 22.86 -3.53
C LYS A 145 -35.83 22.18 -4.90
N LYS A 146 -36.88 21.66 -5.53
CA LYS A 146 -36.85 21.17 -6.92
C LYS A 146 -36.65 22.35 -7.89
N SER A 147 -35.79 22.18 -8.90
CA SER A 147 -35.96 22.84 -10.20
C SER A 147 -35.48 21.95 -11.34
N ASP A 148 -36.44 21.64 -12.20
CA ASP A 148 -36.40 21.22 -13.59
C ASP A 148 -35.88 19.84 -14.02
N ARG A 149 -36.82 19.13 -14.64
CA ARG A 149 -36.72 17.83 -15.29
C ARG A 149 -36.19 18.03 -16.72
N GLY A 150 -35.12 17.35 -17.06
CA GLY A 150 -34.65 17.16 -18.43
C GLY A 150 -34.44 15.68 -18.73
N SER A 151 -35.25 15.15 -19.64
CA SER A 151 -35.21 13.80 -20.22
C SER A 151 -33.81 13.34 -20.66
N GLY A 152 -33.44 12.09 -20.32
CA GLY A 152 -32.24 11.45 -20.86
C GLY A 152 -32.30 9.92 -20.74
N SER A 153 -32.38 9.25 -21.90
CA SER A 153 -32.49 7.80 -22.08
C SER A 153 -31.31 7.01 -21.49
N PHE A 154 -31.63 5.90 -20.82
CA PHE A 154 -30.68 4.84 -20.46
C PHE A 154 -30.06 4.21 -21.71
N ILE A 155 -28.74 4.32 -21.87
CA ILE A 155 -27.94 3.38 -22.68
C ILE A 155 -26.71 2.99 -21.86
N ILE A 156 -26.77 1.80 -21.26
CA ILE A 156 -25.60 1.12 -20.69
C ILE A 156 -24.78 0.59 -21.87
N LYS A 157 -23.66 1.23 -22.20
CA LYS A 157 -22.72 0.71 -23.20
C LYS A 157 -21.54 0.05 -22.48
N GLN A 158 -21.65 -1.25 -22.23
CA GLN A 158 -20.50 -2.06 -21.86
C GLN A 158 -19.43 -1.94 -22.95
N ARG A 159 -18.25 -1.45 -22.57
CA ARG A 159 -17.10 -1.28 -23.47
C ARG A 159 -16.27 -2.57 -23.48
N GLN A 160 -16.71 -3.57 -24.25
CA GLN A 160 -15.89 -4.74 -24.59
C GLN A 160 -14.77 -4.31 -25.57
N ARG A 161 -13.51 -4.32 -25.15
CA ARG A 161 -12.35 -4.12 -26.03
C ARG A 161 -12.11 -5.41 -26.83
N LYS A 162 -12.41 -5.39 -28.13
CA LYS A 162 -12.06 -6.47 -29.08
C LYS A 162 -10.58 -6.34 -29.44
N VAL A 163 -9.77 -7.25 -28.92
CA VAL A 163 -8.35 -7.42 -29.29
C VAL A 163 -8.28 -7.75 -30.78
N ARG A 164 -7.53 -6.95 -31.55
CA ARG A 164 -7.21 -7.24 -32.95
C ARG A 164 -6.16 -8.35 -32.99
N SER A 165 -6.53 -9.52 -33.52
CA SER A 165 -5.57 -10.38 -34.20
C SER A 165 -5.78 -10.21 -35.71
N LYS A 166 -4.71 -9.90 -36.43
CA LYS A 166 -4.65 -10.10 -37.88
C LYS A 166 -3.34 -10.80 -38.16
N VAL A 167 -3.46 -12.12 -38.28
CA VAL A 167 -2.52 -12.99 -38.98
C VAL A 167 -2.93 -12.96 -40.46
N ILE A 168 -1.93 -13.18 -41.32
CA ILE A 168 -1.89 -13.13 -42.79
C ILE A 168 -1.59 -11.73 -43.33
#